data_AF-A0AAU2ZKD5-F1
#
_entry.id   AF-A0AAU2ZKD5-F1
#
_cell.length_a   1.000
_cell.length_b   1.000
_cell.length_c   1.000
_cell.angle_alpha   90.00
_cell.angle_beta   90.00
_cell.angle_gamma   90.00
#
_symmetry.space_group_name_H-M   'P 1'
#
loop_
_entity.id
_entity.type
_entity.pdbx_description
1 polymer ?
#
loop_
_entity_poly.entity_id
_entity_poly.type
_entity_poly.pdbx_seq_one_letter_code
_entity_poly.pdbx_strand_id
1 'polypeptide(L)'
;MRGYWDPLPTARRLVAAVESTREVFSGVWAERNWRNVPGPFYGAATDHMMLGRMDAPHHIAYDDDLGDGFGAEFVYRQPGNDAETEAMVGAAQLELYSGYGWDGDDHWTPATVRAWWRDRGRVRDWALAIAADWGADTHLDWGINGSAQYRPHYHDAAQGHLDFVAYIDDGLETYLRGYVFGLDKRRAPRRWEALPVL
;
A
#
# COMPACT_ATOMS: atom_id res chain seq x y z
N MET A 1 16.71 -8.19 11.12
CA MET A 1 15.90 -7.50 10.11
C MET A 1 15.85 -8.34 8.85
N ARG A 2 14.66 -8.69 8.35
CA ARG A 2 14.51 -9.38 7.07
C ARG A 2 14.63 -8.34 5.95
N GLY A 3 15.48 -8.60 4.97
CA GLY A 3 15.61 -7.75 3.78
C GLY A 3 14.42 -7.90 2.83
N TYR A 4 14.53 -7.35 1.62
CA TYR A 4 13.50 -7.46 0.58
C TYR A 4 13.14 -8.93 0.28
N TRP A 5 11.83 -9.19 0.20
CA TRP A 5 11.22 -10.43 -0.25
C TRP A 5 10.58 -10.15 -1.62
N ASP A 6 10.75 -11.03 -2.60
CA ASP A 6 10.10 -10.92 -3.90
C ASP A 6 8.74 -11.63 -3.85
N PRO A 7 7.61 -10.88 -3.85
CA PRO A 7 6.28 -11.48 -3.73
C PRO A 7 5.68 -11.94 -5.06
N LEU A 8 6.26 -11.53 -6.21
CA LEU A 8 5.66 -11.78 -7.51
C LEU A 8 5.51 -13.26 -7.87
N PRO A 9 6.45 -14.17 -7.54
CA PRO A 9 6.25 -15.60 -7.76
C PRO A 9 5.03 -16.15 -7.02
N THR A 10 4.84 -15.75 -5.75
CA THR A 10 3.70 -16.19 -4.94
C THR A 10 2.40 -15.58 -5.47
N ALA A 11 2.38 -14.28 -5.77
CA ALA A 11 1.20 -13.61 -6.31
C ALA A 11 0.75 -14.20 -7.65
N ARG A 12 1.67 -14.43 -8.59
CA ARG A 12 1.35 -15.05 -9.89
C ARG A 12 0.72 -16.43 -9.74
N ARG A 13 1.23 -17.24 -8.81
CA ARG A 13 0.66 -18.57 -8.52
C ARG A 13 -0.76 -18.46 -7.97
N LEU A 14 -1.00 -17.53 -7.05
CA LEU A 14 -2.32 -17.33 -6.44
C LEU A 14 -3.33 -16.82 -7.48
N VAL A 15 -2.97 -15.81 -8.27
CA VAL A 15 -3.83 -15.28 -9.33
C VAL A 15 -4.17 -16.35 -10.37
N ALA A 16 -3.20 -17.17 -10.78
CA ALA A 16 -3.43 -18.25 -11.73
C ALA A 16 -4.29 -19.41 -11.16
N ALA A 17 -4.36 -19.56 -9.84
CA ALA A 17 -5.16 -20.60 -9.19
C ALA A 17 -6.64 -20.22 -9.03
N VAL A 18 -6.99 -18.94 -9.15
CA VAL A 18 -8.37 -18.48 -9.07
C VAL A 18 -9.00 -18.47 -10.46
N GLU A 19 -10.06 -19.26 -10.65
CA GLU A 19 -10.93 -19.15 -11.83
C GLU A 19 -11.77 -17.88 -11.72
N SER A 20 -11.16 -16.73 -12.00
CA SER A 20 -11.83 -15.43 -12.10
C SER A 20 -12.03 -15.05 -13.57
N THR A 21 -13.21 -14.51 -13.90
CA THR A 21 -13.47 -13.90 -15.21
C THR A 21 -12.96 -12.47 -15.32
N ARG A 22 -12.57 -11.88 -14.18
CA ARG A 22 -12.02 -10.53 -14.08
C ARG A 22 -10.51 -10.60 -13.89
N GLU A 23 -9.78 -9.89 -14.74
CA GLU A 23 -8.34 -9.67 -14.57
C GLU A 23 -8.11 -8.82 -13.31
N VAL A 24 -7.24 -9.27 -12.43
CA VAL A 24 -6.77 -8.51 -11.26
C VAL A 24 -5.40 -7.94 -11.55
N PHE A 25 -5.03 -6.88 -10.83
CA PHE A 25 -3.78 -6.15 -11.02
C PHE A 25 -3.64 -5.41 -12.38
N SER A 26 -4.70 -4.78 -12.87
CA SER A 26 -4.69 -4.02 -14.14
C SER A 26 -4.50 -2.51 -13.96
N GLY A 27 -4.10 -2.06 -12.77
CA GLY A 27 -3.85 -0.65 -12.46
C GLY A 27 -2.80 -0.04 -13.38
N VAL A 28 -3.01 1.23 -13.74
CA VAL A 28 -2.13 1.96 -14.66
C VAL A 28 -1.10 2.77 -13.86
N TRP A 29 0.18 2.52 -14.10
CA TRP A 29 1.29 3.17 -13.39
C TRP A 29 1.23 4.72 -13.38
N ALA A 30 0.79 5.32 -14.48
CA ALA A 30 0.66 6.77 -14.61
C ALA A 30 -0.40 7.36 -13.66
N GLU A 31 -1.36 6.55 -13.22
CA GLU A 31 -2.47 6.90 -12.33
C GLU A 31 -2.19 6.48 -10.88
N ARG A 32 -1.01 5.92 -10.58
CA ARG A 32 -0.66 5.47 -9.24
C ARG A 32 -0.82 6.58 -8.21
N ASN A 33 -1.31 6.21 -7.04
CA ASN A 33 -1.30 7.11 -5.89
C ASN A 33 0.15 7.48 -5.54
N TRP A 34 0.45 8.76 -5.40
CA TRP A 34 1.80 9.24 -5.09
C TRP A 34 2.30 8.79 -3.71
N ARG A 35 1.37 8.36 -2.83
CA ARG A 35 1.63 7.88 -1.46
C ARG A 35 2.02 6.40 -1.40
N ASN A 36 1.86 5.64 -2.49
CA ASN A 36 2.30 4.25 -2.54
C ASN A 36 3.77 4.13 -2.11
N VAL A 37 4.06 3.21 -1.19
CA VAL A 37 5.44 2.86 -0.86
C VAL A 37 6.05 2.14 -2.06
N PRO A 38 7.26 2.54 -2.52
CA PRO A 38 7.89 1.91 -3.66
C PRO A 38 8.01 0.40 -3.52
N GLY A 39 7.65 -0.34 -4.55
CA GLY A 39 7.55 -1.79 -4.54
C GLY A 39 6.79 -2.32 -5.75
N PRO A 40 6.68 -3.66 -5.88
CA PRO A 40 5.98 -4.28 -7.00
C PRO A 40 4.50 -3.92 -7.04
N PHE A 41 3.82 -3.87 -5.88
CA PHE A 41 2.40 -3.56 -5.82
C PHE A 41 2.15 -2.06 -5.62
N TYR A 42 1.07 -1.54 -6.19
CA TYR A 42 0.61 -0.17 -5.97
C TYR A 42 -0.89 -0.06 -6.21
N GLY A 43 -1.55 0.92 -5.57
CA GLY A 43 -2.89 1.34 -5.95
C GLY A 43 -2.83 2.47 -6.99
N ALA A 44 -3.65 2.38 -8.03
CA ALA A 44 -3.88 3.44 -9.02
C ALA A 44 -5.32 3.94 -8.92
N ALA A 45 -6.09 3.92 -10.02
CA ALA A 45 -7.52 4.20 -10.02
C ALA A 45 -8.31 3.01 -9.44
N THR A 46 -8.14 2.74 -8.14
CA THR A 46 -8.98 1.79 -7.40
C THR A 46 -10.39 2.35 -7.20
N ASP A 47 -11.34 1.47 -6.93
CA ASP A 47 -12.69 1.85 -6.56
C ASP A 47 -12.73 2.64 -5.24
N HIS A 48 -13.93 3.13 -4.91
CA HIS A 48 -14.17 3.95 -3.73
C HIS A 48 -14.79 3.18 -2.58
N MET A 49 -14.81 1.85 -2.66
CA MET A 49 -15.49 1.01 -1.68
C MET A 49 -14.68 0.84 -0.39
N MET A 50 -13.37 1.10 -0.43
CA MET A 50 -12.48 1.07 0.73
C MET A 50 -12.55 -0.28 1.48
N LEU A 51 -12.38 -1.35 0.73
CA LEU A 51 -12.53 -2.74 1.19
C LEU A 51 -11.20 -3.48 1.34
N GLY A 52 -10.12 -2.99 0.74
CA GLY A 52 -8.83 -3.69 0.73
C GLY A 52 -8.28 -4.02 2.12
N ARG A 53 -8.54 -3.17 3.13
CA ARG A 53 -8.11 -3.44 4.51
C ARG A 53 -8.82 -4.62 5.17
N MET A 54 -9.95 -5.12 4.64
CA MET A 54 -10.59 -6.32 5.18
C MET A 54 -9.70 -7.56 5.02
N ASP A 55 -8.94 -7.64 3.92
CA ASP A 55 -8.01 -8.74 3.65
C ASP A 55 -6.55 -8.38 3.96
N ALA A 56 -6.14 -7.13 3.71
CA ALA A 56 -4.76 -6.69 3.86
C ALA A 56 -4.59 -5.41 4.72
N PRO A 57 -5.02 -5.43 6.00
CA PRO A 57 -5.00 -4.25 6.88
C PRO A 57 -3.58 -3.74 7.17
N HIS A 58 -2.57 -4.59 6.99
CA HIS A 58 -1.16 -4.23 7.21
C HIS A 58 -0.45 -3.75 5.94
N HIS A 59 -1.16 -3.61 4.83
CA HIS A 59 -0.62 -3.27 3.51
C HIS A 59 -1.33 -2.09 2.85
N ILE A 60 -2.62 -1.91 3.13
CA ILE A 60 -3.50 -0.96 2.43
C ILE A 60 -3.94 0.19 3.34
N ALA A 61 -3.93 1.40 2.78
CA ALA A 61 -4.50 2.60 3.37
C ALA A 61 -5.36 3.33 2.33
N TYR A 62 -6.19 4.26 2.78
CA TYR A 62 -7.17 4.97 1.96
C TYR A 62 -6.80 6.45 1.89
N ASP A 63 -7.05 7.12 0.77
CA ASP A 63 -6.53 8.48 0.57
C ASP A 63 -7.55 9.63 0.67
N ASP A 64 -8.77 9.36 1.16
CA ASP A 64 -9.82 10.37 1.26
C ASP A 64 -9.60 11.35 2.43
N ASP A 65 -9.19 12.56 2.05
CA ASP A 65 -8.90 13.69 2.92
C ASP A 65 -10.17 14.51 3.29
N LEU A 66 -11.36 14.17 2.78
CA LEU A 66 -12.56 15.01 2.87
C LEU A 66 -13.84 14.28 3.32
N GLY A 67 -13.80 12.95 3.47
CA GLY A 67 -14.94 12.15 3.93
C GLY A 67 -16.17 12.25 3.04
N ASP A 68 -15.95 12.63 1.78
CA ASP A 68 -16.98 12.55 0.75
C ASP A 68 -17.27 11.09 0.38
N GLY A 69 -16.41 10.15 0.80
CA GLY A 69 -16.56 8.72 0.62
C GLY A 69 -16.01 8.25 -0.73
N PHE A 70 -15.14 9.03 -1.37
CA PHE A 70 -14.61 8.76 -2.72
C PHE A 70 -13.09 8.62 -2.77
N GLY A 71 -12.45 8.17 -1.68
CA GLY A 71 -11.03 7.86 -1.67
C GLY A 71 -10.68 6.62 -2.48
N ALA A 72 -9.45 6.60 -2.98
CA ALA A 72 -8.80 5.44 -3.54
C ALA A 72 -7.96 4.73 -2.48
N GLU A 73 -7.71 3.45 -2.71
CA GLU A 73 -6.82 2.63 -1.93
C GLU A 73 -5.38 2.70 -2.46
N PHE A 74 -4.38 2.62 -1.58
CA PHE A 74 -2.97 2.55 -1.94
C PHE A 74 -2.18 1.61 -1.02
N VAL A 75 -1.05 1.12 -1.53
CA VAL A 75 -0.17 0.19 -0.82
C VAL A 75 0.86 0.97 -0.01
N TYR A 76 0.71 0.98 1.31
CA TYR A 76 1.64 1.64 2.23
C TYR A 76 2.75 0.69 2.72
N ARG A 77 2.59 -0.62 2.55
CA ARG A 77 3.60 -1.61 2.93
C ARG A 77 3.55 -2.82 2.03
N GLN A 78 4.70 -3.21 1.52
CA GLN A 78 4.85 -4.34 0.61
C GLN A 78 4.93 -5.66 1.39
N PRO A 79 4.36 -6.75 0.85
CA PRO A 79 4.34 -8.04 1.54
C PRO A 79 5.75 -8.64 1.70
N GLY A 80 6.03 -9.17 2.89
CA GLY A 80 7.33 -9.72 3.28
C GLY A 80 7.38 -11.25 3.37
N ASN A 81 6.29 -11.94 3.05
CA ASN A 81 6.17 -13.40 3.05
C ASN A 81 4.93 -13.86 2.25
N ASP A 82 4.72 -15.18 2.18
CA ASP A 82 3.62 -15.77 1.43
C ASP A 82 2.23 -15.38 1.96
N ALA A 83 2.01 -15.38 3.27
CA ALA A 83 0.71 -15.06 3.86
C ALA A 83 0.34 -13.58 3.65
N GLU A 84 1.32 -12.68 3.79
CA GLU A 84 1.15 -11.26 3.45
C GLU A 84 0.88 -11.05 1.95
N THR A 85 1.47 -11.88 1.08
CA THR A 85 1.21 -11.83 -0.36
C THR A 85 -0.20 -12.33 -0.67
N GLU A 86 -0.68 -13.37 0.01
CA GLU A 86 -2.05 -13.87 -0.11
C GLU A 86 -3.07 -12.81 0.29
N ALA A 87 -2.84 -12.11 1.40
CA ALA A 87 -3.65 -10.97 1.82
C ALA A 87 -3.71 -9.89 0.74
N MET A 88 -2.57 -9.50 0.16
CA MET A 88 -2.52 -8.49 -0.92
C MET A 88 -3.30 -8.92 -2.17
N VAL A 89 -3.25 -10.21 -2.53
CA VAL A 89 -4.03 -10.76 -3.66
C VAL A 89 -5.53 -10.77 -3.32
N GLY A 90 -5.92 -11.13 -2.09
CA GLY A 90 -7.31 -11.07 -1.64
C GLY A 90 -7.90 -9.67 -1.76
N ALA A 91 -7.18 -8.66 -1.26
CA ALA A 91 -7.59 -7.27 -1.38
C ALA A 91 -7.79 -6.82 -2.84
N ALA A 92 -6.87 -7.19 -3.74
CA ALA A 92 -7.01 -6.88 -5.16
C ALA A 92 -8.19 -7.61 -5.85
N GLN A 93 -8.61 -8.76 -5.31
CA GLN A 93 -9.79 -9.50 -5.80
C GLN A 93 -11.11 -8.87 -5.33
N LEU A 94 -11.11 -8.21 -4.17
CA LEU A 94 -12.29 -7.49 -3.64
C LEU A 94 -12.53 -6.15 -4.35
N GLU A 95 -11.46 -5.45 -4.71
CA GLU A 95 -11.52 -4.13 -5.34
C GLU A 95 -12.07 -4.26 -6.77
N LEU A 96 -13.19 -3.59 -7.11
CA LEU A 96 -14.03 -3.87 -8.28
C LEU A 96 -13.46 -3.36 -9.62
N TYR A 97 -12.61 -2.33 -9.60
CA TYR A 97 -12.06 -1.71 -10.81
C TYR A 97 -10.73 -2.31 -11.26
N SER A 98 -10.20 -3.27 -10.51
CA SER A 98 -8.87 -3.87 -10.76
C SER A 98 -7.74 -2.83 -10.74
N GLY A 99 -7.92 -1.73 -10.02
CA GLY A 99 -7.05 -0.55 -9.99
C GLY A 99 -5.73 -0.75 -9.25
N TYR A 100 -5.53 -1.87 -8.56
CA TYR A 100 -4.21 -2.28 -8.10
C TYR A 100 -3.31 -2.64 -9.30
N GLY A 101 -2.02 -2.36 -9.22
CA GLY A 101 -1.01 -2.83 -10.16
C GLY A 101 0.04 -3.68 -9.44
N TRP A 102 0.78 -4.48 -10.20
CA TRP A 102 1.85 -5.37 -9.72
C TRP A 102 3.16 -5.29 -10.54
N ASP A 103 3.20 -4.38 -11.52
CA ASP A 103 4.32 -4.14 -12.43
C ASP A 103 5.24 -3.02 -11.92
N GLY A 104 5.17 -2.65 -10.64
CA GLY A 104 5.97 -1.56 -10.06
C GLY A 104 7.48 -1.74 -10.23
N ASP A 105 7.96 -2.98 -10.27
CA ASP A 105 9.38 -3.33 -10.51
C ASP A 105 9.89 -2.97 -11.91
N ASP A 106 8.98 -2.71 -12.86
CA ASP A 106 9.31 -2.28 -14.22
C ASP A 106 9.37 -0.74 -14.33
N HIS A 107 8.82 -0.02 -13.35
CA HIS A 107 8.73 1.45 -13.37
C HIS A 107 9.58 2.14 -12.32
N TRP A 108 9.71 1.56 -11.12
CA TRP A 108 10.56 2.11 -10.08
C TRP A 108 12.03 2.00 -10.49
N THR A 109 12.74 3.12 -10.36
CA THR A 109 14.19 3.17 -10.48
C THR A 109 14.83 3.47 -9.12
N PRO A 110 16.10 3.10 -8.90
CA PRO A 110 16.83 3.51 -7.70
C PRO A 110 16.77 5.03 -7.44
N ALA A 111 16.77 5.85 -8.49
CA ALA A 111 16.69 7.30 -8.36
C ALA A 111 15.32 7.77 -7.87
N THR A 112 14.23 7.22 -8.41
CA THR A 112 12.86 7.57 -8.01
C THR A 112 12.53 7.06 -6.61
N VAL A 113 13.06 5.89 -6.20
CA VAL A 113 12.91 5.40 -4.82
C VAL A 113 13.60 6.34 -3.83
N ARG A 114 14.82 6.80 -4.12
CA ARG A 114 15.51 7.79 -3.28
C ARG A 114 14.80 9.15 -3.26
N ALA A 115 14.17 9.55 -4.37
CA ALA A 115 13.36 10.76 -4.39
C ALA A 115 12.14 10.63 -3.45
N TRP A 116 11.40 9.52 -3.53
CA TRP A 116 10.30 9.23 -2.62
C TRP A 116 10.78 9.20 -1.16
N TRP A 117 11.89 8.53 -0.87
CA TRP A 117 12.46 8.46 0.48
C TRP A 117 12.77 9.85 1.06
N ARG A 118 13.31 10.76 0.26
CA ARG A 118 13.58 12.15 0.69
C ARG A 118 12.29 12.92 0.99
N ASP A 119 11.21 12.66 0.25
CA ASP A 119 9.91 13.33 0.43
C ASP A 119 9.01 12.64 1.47
N ARG A 120 9.44 11.53 2.08
CA ARG A 120 8.61 10.75 3.02
C ARG A 120 8.03 11.55 4.19
N GLY A 121 8.66 12.66 4.57
CA GLY A 121 8.14 13.56 5.60
C GLY A 121 6.77 14.12 5.22
N ARG A 122 6.56 14.47 3.95
CA ARG A 122 5.27 14.91 3.43
C ARG A 122 4.20 13.82 3.54
N VAL A 123 4.56 12.57 3.22
CA VAL A 123 3.67 11.41 3.34
C VAL A 123 3.31 11.15 4.80
N ARG A 124 4.30 11.23 5.69
CA ARG A 124 4.13 11.05 7.14
C ARG A 124 3.19 12.10 7.74
N ASP A 125 3.41 13.38 7.41
CA ASP A 125 2.61 14.48 7.93
C ASP A 125 1.16 14.39 7.43
N TRP A 126 0.97 14.03 6.16
CA TRP A 126 -0.34 13.71 5.61
C TRP A 126 -1.02 12.55 6.36
N ALA A 127 -0.31 11.42 6.56
CA ALA A 127 -0.86 10.25 7.22
C ALA A 127 -1.25 10.52 8.68
N LEU A 128 -0.50 11.37 9.38
CA LEU A 128 -0.87 11.82 10.73
C LEU A 128 -2.13 12.68 10.74
N ALA A 129 -2.27 13.59 9.77
CA ALA A 129 -3.43 14.49 9.70
C ALA A 129 -4.72 13.70 9.41
N ILE A 130 -4.70 12.83 8.40
CA ILE A 130 -5.88 12.01 8.04
C ILE A 130 -6.22 11.00 9.14
N ALA A 131 -5.22 10.41 9.81
CA ALA A 131 -5.47 9.52 10.96
C ALA A 131 -6.19 10.25 12.11
N ALA A 132 -5.80 11.50 12.39
CA ALA A 132 -6.41 12.30 13.43
C ALA A 132 -7.85 12.70 13.09
N ASP A 133 -8.12 13.00 11.82
CA ASP A 133 -9.46 13.29 11.34
C ASP A 133 -10.34 12.03 11.47
N TRP A 134 -9.99 10.95 10.78
CA TRP A 134 -10.78 9.69 10.75
C TRP A 134 -10.90 9.00 12.10
N GLY A 135 -9.95 9.23 13.02
CA GLY A 135 -9.99 8.73 14.39
C GLY A 135 -10.94 9.51 15.30
N ALA A 136 -11.57 10.59 14.83
CA ALA A 136 -12.53 11.35 15.61
C ALA A 136 -13.87 10.61 15.73
N ASP A 137 -14.50 10.69 16.91
CA ASP A 137 -15.79 10.01 17.15
C ASP A 137 -16.98 10.62 16.38
N THR A 138 -16.81 11.82 15.79
CA THR A 138 -17.88 12.55 15.10
C THR A 138 -17.36 13.30 13.88
N HIS A 139 -18.04 13.10 12.75
CA HIS A 139 -17.83 13.82 11.50
C HIS A 139 -19.16 14.43 11.01
N LEU A 140 -19.60 15.51 11.67
CA LEU A 140 -20.92 16.10 11.38
C LEU A 140 -21.05 16.60 9.94
N ASP A 141 -19.94 17.05 9.35
CA ASP A 141 -19.91 17.59 7.99
C ASP A 141 -20.00 16.49 6.91
N TRP A 142 -19.86 15.22 7.28
CA TRP A 142 -19.94 14.07 6.35
C TRP A 142 -21.37 13.51 6.18
N GLY A 143 -22.37 14.13 6.81
CA GLY A 143 -23.77 13.72 6.67
C GLY A 143 -24.02 12.27 7.09
N ILE A 144 -24.59 11.46 6.20
CA ILE A 144 -24.89 10.04 6.50
C ILE A 144 -23.61 9.20 6.67
N ASN A 145 -22.52 9.58 6.00
CA ASN A 145 -21.24 8.89 6.09
C ASN A 145 -20.63 9.08 7.50
N GLY A 146 -20.83 10.23 8.13
CA GLY A 146 -20.42 10.49 9.53
C GLY A 146 -21.28 9.79 10.61
N SER A 147 -22.21 8.91 10.22
CA SER A 147 -23.07 8.22 11.18
C SER A 147 -22.31 7.17 12.00
N ALA A 148 -22.76 6.94 13.24
CA ALA A 148 -22.07 6.07 14.20
C ALA A 148 -21.88 4.62 13.73
N GLN A 149 -22.66 4.14 12.75
CA GLN A 149 -22.52 2.80 12.19
C GLN A 149 -21.21 2.61 11.39
N TYR A 150 -20.64 3.69 10.84
CA TYR A 150 -19.39 3.66 10.08
C TYR A 150 -18.15 3.95 10.94
N ARG A 151 -18.34 4.35 12.21
CA ARG A 151 -17.24 4.68 13.13
C ARG A 151 -16.19 3.57 13.27
N PRO A 152 -16.55 2.27 13.37
CA PRO A 152 -15.55 1.20 13.41
C PRO A 152 -14.69 1.14 12.14
N HIS A 153 -15.27 1.43 10.97
CA HIS A 153 -14.55 1.47 9.70
C HIS A 153 -13.54 2.63 9.67
N TYR A 154 -13.94 3.82 10.09
CA TYR A 154 -13.02 4.97 10.15
C TYR A 154 -11.90 4.79 11.16
N HIS A 155 -12.19 4.20 12.33
CA HIS A 155 -11.15 3.90 13.33
C HIS A 155 -10.15 2.85 12.82
N ASP A 156 -10.60 1.82 12.08
CA ASP A 156 -9.69 0.87 11.45
C ASP A 156 -8.80 1.54 10.40
N ALA A 157 -9.37 2.37 9.55
CA ALA A 157 -8.58 3.10 8.55
C ALA A 157 -7.63 4.11 9.19
N ALA A 158 -8.03 4.82 10.25
CA ALA A 158 -7.14 5.66 11.05
C ALA A 158 -5.97 4.85 11.63
N GLN A 159 -6.24 3.64 12.14
CA GLN A 159 -5.18 2.73 12.60
C GLN A 159 -4.22 2.35 11.46
N GLY A 160 -4.72 2.12 10.25
CA GLY A 160 -3.88 1.90 9.06
C GLY A 160 -2.90 3.04 8.78
N HIS A 161 -3.36 4.28 8.90
CA HIS A 161 -2.51 5.46 8.74
C HIS A 161 -1.47 5.59 9.85
N LEU A 162 -1.83 5.27 11.09
CA LEU A 162 -0.89 5.24 12.21
C LEU A 162 0.17 4.14 12.03
N ASP A 163 -0.23 2.97 11.54
CA ASP A 163 0.69 1.89 11.19
C ASP A 163 1.63 2.30 10.05
N PHE A 164 1.15 3.08 9.08
CA PHE A 164 1.98 3.64 8.03
C PHE A 164 3.01 4.62 8.59
N VAL A 165 2.60 5.54 9.48
CA VAL A 165 3.52 6.45 10.18
C VAL A 165 4.59 5.67 10.95
N ALA A 166 4.18 4.66 11.71
CA ALA A 166 5.10 3.81 12.44
C ALA A 166 6.09 3.10 11.51
N TYR A 167 5.64 2.66 10.33
CA TYR A 167 6.50 2.02 9.34
C TYR A 167 7.48 3.00 8.67
N ILE A 168 7.05 4.24 8.39
CA ILE A 168 7.94 5.31 7.89
C ILE A 168 9.05 5.60 8.92
N ASP A 169 8.69 5.64 10.20
CA ASP A 169 9.60 5.94 11.31
C ASP A 169 10.53 4.76 11.63
N ASP A 170 10.05 3.52 11.49
CA ASP A 170 10.83 2.31 11.70
C ASP A 170 10.47 1.17 10.72
N GLY A 171 11.48 0.66 10.03
CA GLY A 171 11.38 -0.49 9.12
C GLY A 171 11.36 -0.14 7.63
N LEU A 172 10.76 0.98 7.22
CA LEU A 172 10.66 1.36 5.80
C LEU A 172 12.03 1.56 5.14
N GLU A 173 12.99 2.18 5.85
CA GLU A 173 14.36 2.33 5.33
C GLU A 173 14.96 0.96 4.99
N THR A 174 14.86 0.00 5.91
CA THR A 174 15.43 -1.33 5.73
C THR A 174 14.83 -2.04 4.52
N TYR A 175 13.51 -1.93 4.36
CA TYR A 175 12.81 -2.45 3.20
C TYR A 175 13.28 -1.79 1.90
N LEU A 176 13.25 -0.46 1.81
CA LEU A 176 13.61 0.27 0.59
C LEU A 176 15.07 0.06 0.18
N ARG A 177 15.98 -0.06 1.14
CA ARG A 177 17.38 -0.41 0.85
C ARG A 177 17.49 -1.80 0.22
N GLY A 178 16.72 -2.77 0.71
CA GLY A 178 16.61 -4.09 0.10
C GLY A 178 15.96 -4.03 -1.29
N TYR A 179 14.93 -3.20 -1.45
CA TYR A 179 14.21 -3.03 -2.72
C TYR A 179 15.11 -2.42 -3.80
N VAL A 180 15.84 -1.35 -3.47
CA VAL A 180 16.83 -0.74 -4.38
C VAL A 180 17.92 -1.72 -4.79
N PHE A 181 18.36 -2.58 -3.86
CA PHE A 181 19.27 -3.69 -4.22
C PHE A 181 18.59 -4.64 -5.22
N GLY A 182 17.33 -4.99 -5.00
CA GLY A 182 16.53 -5.84 -5.87
C GLY A 182 16.37 -5.29 -7.29
N LEU A 183 16.08 -4.00 -7.41
CA LEU A 183 15.96 -3.32 -8.71
C LEU A 183 17.26 -3.42 -9.54
N ASP A 184 18.42 -3.25 -8.91
CA ASP A 184 19.73 -3.31 -9.58
C ASP A 184 20.20 -4.75 -9.86
N LYS A 185 20.05 -5.66 -8.89
CA LYS A 185 20.58 -7.03 -8.98
C LYS A 185 19.59 -8.06 -9.50
N ARG A 186 18.32 -7.68 -9.67
CA ARG A 186 17.18 -8.55 -10.05
C ARG A 186 17.06 -9.78 -9.16
N ARG A 187 17.34 -9.61 -7.86
CA ARG A 187 17.17 -10.63 -6.80
C ARG A 187 17.18 -9.99 -5.40
N ALA A 188 16.62 -10.69 -4.42
CA ALA A 188 16.74 -10.30 -3.02
C ALA A 188 18.22 -10.28 -2.54
N PRO A 189 18.55 -9.36 -1.60
CA PRO A 189 19.87 -9.33 -0.97
C PRO A 189 20.07 -10.53 -0.03
N ARG A 190 21.29 -11.06 0.01
CA ARG A 190 21.71 -12.05 1.01
C ARG A 190 22.08 -11.33 2.31
N ARG A 191 21.97 -12.01 3.45
CA ARG A 191 22.17 -11.43 4.81
C ARG A 191 23.52 -10.72 5.03
N TRP A 192 24.55 -11.01 4.23
CA TRP A 192 25.89 -10.45 4.34
C TRP A 192 26.22 -9.38 3.29
N GLU A 193 25.29 -9.10 2.37
CA GLU A 193 25.50 -8.09 1.34
C GLU A 193 25.23 -6.69 1.88
N ALA A 194 26.10 -5.75 1.53
CA ALA A 194 25.89 -4.35 1.86
C ALA A 194 24.70 -3.81 1.06
N LEU A 195 23.75 -3.20 1.76
CA LEU A 195 22.59 -2.58 1.13
C LEU A 195 22.90 -1.14 0.70
N PRO A 196 22.41 -0.69 -0.48
CA PRO A 196 22.52 0.69 -0.92
C PRO A 196 22.04 1.69 0.14
N VAL A 197 22.60 2.90 0.14
CA VAL A 197 22.11 4.04 0.95
C VAL A 197 20.93 4.70 0.25
N LEU A 198 19.96 5.25 0.99
CA LEU A 198 18.82 5.97 0.42
C LEU A 198 19.04 7.48 0.35
#